data_AF-A0AAD5HSA1-F1
#
_entry.id   AF-A0AAD5HSA1-F1
#
_cell.length_a   1.000
_cell.length_b   1.000
_cell.length_c   1.000
_cell.angle_alpha   90.00
_cell.angle_beta   90.00
_cell.angle_gamma   90.00
#
_symmetry.space_group_name_H-M   'P 1'
#
loop_
_entity.id
_entity.type
_entity.pdbx_description
1 polymer ?
#
loop_
_entity_poly.entity_id
_entity_poly.type
_entity_poly.pdbx_seq_one_letter_code
_entity_poly.pdbx_strand_id
1 'polypeptide(L)'
;MSAILSADDLNDFISPGVACIKPIETLPAAPPPQSQSLETEVILDGQQPTANPNAPAEISLTDCLACSGCVTSAEAVLVSLQSHAEVLTTLDAAPALRVVTDDSGRFRVEGLENENAKLFVASVSPQTRANLAAACGGSVSEKDVGHMLSNLLRGPDGIANGGQWKNGFTWVVDTNVAREATLVLGAEEVLNSMEAGMATPAKPILASSCPGWVCYAEKTHPHVLPHLSKVKSPQALMGTILKTTLSRTLDIAPSRIWHVAVMPCFDKKLEASREELTEEVWAGGESRGRGVRDVDCVITSKEILMLAESRGLNFFDIPKTAPPSPTLTPFPDPKIHEFLFPRRRSRNPPREAGTSGGLLHHILQSRAAQTPGAEIVHTRGRNVDVAEYSVVVNGEPVFRAARYYGFRNIQNLVRRLKPARPSRMPGGKPFGSARKPAGKAAALEHSYVEVMACPGGCTNGGGQIKVDDPVVMERRNYSGKPGPQEQKDWLAEVDEAYFSGEEAGIEVDEETFEHVVGGISHSYINDTLAHWAEITGIGLDRLAFTSYREVISDVGKDTATDTERVVQLAGKIGGGW
;
A
#
# COMPACT_ATOMS: atom_id res chain seq x y z
N MET A 1 -48.06 -12.76 -2.40
CA MET A 1 -47.45 -13.17 -3.69
C MET A 1 -45.99 -12.78 -3.62
N SER A 2 -45.20 -13.73 -3.12
CA SER A 2 -43.76 -13.70 -2.94
C SER A 2 -43.04 -13.54 -4.29
N ALA A 3 -42.32 -12.44 -4.47
CA ALA A 3 -41.28 -12.38 -5.50
C ALA A 3 -40.11 -13.21 -4.96
N ILE A 4 -39.93 -14.40 -5.54
CA ILE A 4 -38.81 -15.29 -5.27
C ILE A 4 -37.52 -14.54 -5.64
N LEU A 5 -36.77 -14.15 -4.62
CA LEU A 5 -35.36 -13.76 -4.75
C LEU A 5 -34.60 -14.96 -5.30
N SER A 6 -33.97 -14.80 -6.46
CA SER A 6 -33.06 -15.79 -7.01
C SER A 6 -31.83 -15.89 -6.10
N ALA A 7 -31.36 -17.11 -5.82
CA ALA A 7 -30.15 -17.36 -5.05
C ALA A 7 -28.88 -16.77 -5.69
N ASP A 8 -28.95 -16.36 -6.96
CA ASP A 8 -27.85 -15.68 -7.67
C ASP A 8 -27.69 -14.19 -7.31
N ASP A 9 -28.74 -13.55 -6.75
CA ASP A 9 -28.71 -12.14 -6.31
C ASP A 9 -28.12 -11.96 -4.89
N LEU A 10 -27.70 -13.06 -4.25
CA LEU A 10 -27.03 -13.09 -2.94
C LEU A 10 -25.51 -13.31 -3.03
N ASN A 11 -24.94 -13.36 -4.23
CA ASN A 11 -23.51 -13.52 -4.43
C ASN A 11 -22.78 -12.17 -4.37
N ASP A 12 -22.38 -11.79 -3.15
CA ASP A 12 -21.42 -10.69 -2.90
C ASP A 12 -19.99 -11.01 -3.34
N PHE A 13 -19.76 -12.18 -3.93
CA PHE A 13 -18.47 -12.60 -4.47
C PHE A 13 -18.50 -12.57 -6.00
N ILE A 14 -18.05 -11.46 -6.60
CA ILE A 14 -17.70 -11.41 -8.02
C ILE A 14 -16.18 -11.56 -8.12
N SER A 15 -15.72 -12.52 -8.93
CA SER A 15 -14.31 -12.69 -9.27
C SER A 15 -13.66 -11.35 -9.64
N PRO A 16 -12.41 -11.06 -9.20
CA PRO A 16 -11.78 -9.74 -9.34
C PRO A 16 -11.73 -9.14 -10.76
N GLY A 17 -11.94 -9.94 -11.80
CA GLY A 17 -11.78 -9.60 -13.21
C GLY A 17 -12.89 -8.76 -13.89
N VAL A 18 -14.11 -8.67 -13.32
CA VAL A 18 -15.30 -8.30 -14.14
C VAL A 18 -15.88 -6.91 -13.83
N ALA A 19 -15.36 -6.20 -12.83
CA ALA A 19 -16.07 -5.05 -12.25
C ALA A 19 -16.02 -3.73 -13.06
N CYS A 20 -15.30 -3.67 -14.20
CA CYS A 20 -15.18 -2.41 -14.95
C CYS A 20 -14.79 -2.56 -16.44
N ILE A 21 -15.29 -3.58 -17.13
CA ILE A 21 -15.14 -3.62 -18.60
C ILE A 21 -16.03 -2.51 -19.19
N LYS A 22 -15.42 -1.48 -19.80
CA LYS A 22 -16.13 -0.60 -20.75
C LYS A 22 -16.74 -1.50 -21.82
N PRO A 23 -18.01 -1.35 -22.22
CA PRO A 23 -18.56 -2.13 -23.32
C PRO A 23 -17.66 -1.91 -24.53
N ILE A 24 -17.02 -2.98 -25.00
CA ILE A 24 -16.39 -3.00 -26.32
C ILE A 24 -17.55 -2.82 -27.29
N GLU A 25 -17.52 -1.76 -28.09
CA GLU A 25 -18.41 -1.62 -29.24
C GLU A 25 -18.22 -2.88 -30.09
N THR A 26 -19.26 -3.70 -30.16
CA THR A 26 -19.24 -4.98 -30.87
C THR A 26 -18.95 -4.72 -32.34
N LEU A 27 -17.73 -4.99 -32.78
CA LEU A 27 -17.42 -5.09 -34.20
C LEU A 27 -18.20 -6.28 -34.79
N PRO A 28 -18.70 -6.19 -36.05
CA PRO A 28 -19.46 -7.27 -36.67
C PRO A 28 -18.63 -8.55 -36.76
N ALA A 29 -19.27 -9.70 -36.51
CA ALA A 29 -18.64 -11.01 -36.60
C ALA A 29 -18.05 -11.25 -38.01
N ALA A 30 -16.78 -11.65 -38.05
CA ALA A 30 -16.14 -12.10 -39.29
C ALA A 30 -16.73 -13.47 -39.71
N PRO A 31 -16.93 -13.72 -41.02
CA PRO A 31 -17.41 -15.01 -41.50
C PRO A 31 -16.34 -16.11 -41.35
N PRO A 32 -16.75 -17.38 -41.24
CA PRO A 32 -15.85 -18.48 -40.89
C PRO A 32 -14.82 -18.75 -41.99
N PRO A 33 -13.57 -19.11 -41.64
CA PRO A 33 -12.55 -19.43 -42.62
C PRO A 33 -12.82 -20.78 -43.29
N GLN A 34 -12.76 -20.77 -44.62
CA GLN A 34 -12.75 -21.98 -45.44
C GLN A 34 -11.45 -22.76 -45.24
N SER A 35 -11.62 -24.07 -45.17
CA SER A 35 -10.63 -25.12 -44.96
C SER A 35 -9.51 -25.15 -46.01
N GLN A 36 -8.26 -25.17 -45.54
CA GLN A 36 -7.20 -26.02 -46.09
C GLN A 36 -6.24 -26.47 -44.96
N SER A 37 -6.55 -27.67 -44.48
CA SER A 37 -5.75 -28.72 -43.86
C SER A 37 -4.27 -28.76 -44.33
N LEU A 38 -3.21 -29.12 -43.60
CA LEU A 38 -2.91 -30.09 -42.53
C LEU A 38 -1.59 -29.58 -41.88
N GLU A 39 -1.20 -29.82 -40.62
CA GLU A 39 -1.29 -31.05 -39.84
C GLU A 39 -1.13 -30.74 -38.34
N THR A 40 -1.90 -31.51 -37.59
CA THR A 40 -2.23 -31.50 -36.17
C THR A 40 -1.08 -31.99 -35.25
N GLU A 41 -0.88 -31.33 -34.11
CA GLU A 41 -0.65 -32.05 -32.85
C GLU A 41 -1.64 -31.52 -31.80
N VAL A 42 -2.56 -32.40 -31.41
CA VAL A 42 -3.51 -32.21 -30.32
C VAL A 42 -2.80 -32.61 -29.04
N ILE A 43 -2.70 -31.69 -28.07
CA ILE A 43 -2.54 -32.09 -26.67
C ILE A 43 -3.93 -32.04 -26.04
N LEU A 44 -4.39 -33.24 -25.70
CA LEU A 44 -5.63 -33.55 -24.98
C LEU A 44 -5.61 -32.97 -23.57
N ASP A 45 -6.81 -32.62 -23.08
CA ASP A 45 -7.12 -32.34 -21.69
C ASP A 45 -6.43 -33.33 -20.73
N GLY A 46 -5.69 -32.82 -19.73
CA GLY A 46 -5.32 -33.61 -18.56
C GLY A 46 -3.85 -33.68 -18.11
N GLN A 47 -2.97 -32.77 -18.53
CA GLN A 47 -1.62 -32.67 -17.94
C GLN A 47 -1.31 -31.23 -17.50
N GLN A 48 -1.18 -31.02 -16.20
CA GLN A 48 -0.57 -29.82 -15.62
C GLN A 48 0.82 -29.64 -16.24
N PRO A 49 1.19 -28.44 -16.73
CA PRO A 49 2.58 -28.16 -17.05
C PRO A 49 3.36 -28.28 -15.74
N THR A 50 4.35 -29.16 -15.73
CA THR A 50 5.39 -29.17 -14.70
C THR A 50 5.96 -27.76 -14.59
N ALA A 51 5.71 -27.11 -13.45
CA ALA A 51 6.24 -25.80 -13.14
C ALA A 51 7.76 -25.82 -13.31
N ASN A 52 8.28 -24.97 -14.20
CA ASN A 52 9.70 -24.65 -14.21
C ASN A 52 9.99 -23.85 -12.94
N PRO A 53 10.85 -24.31 -12.02
CA PRO A 53 11.12 -23.62 -10.75
C PRO A 53 11.82 -22.26 -10.92
N ASN A 54 12.25 -21.92 -12.15
CA ASN A 54 12.95 -20.68 -12.49
C ASN A 54 12.14 -19.73 -13.40
N ALA A 55 10.85 -20.01 -13.68
CA ALA A 55 10.03 -19.06 -14.41
C ALA A 55 9.59 -17.92 -13.47
N PRO A 56 9.82 -16.63 -13.81
CA PRO A 56 9.31 -15.54 -13.00
C PRO A 56 7.79 -15.66 -12.90
N ALA A 57 7.24 -15.55 -11.69
CA ALA A 57 5.80 -15.64 -11.48
C ALA A 57 5.08 -14.61 -12.37
N GLU A 58 4.24 -15.10 -13.29
CA GLU A 58 3.42 -14.24 -14.12
C GLU A 58 2.31 -13.63 -13.26
N ILE A 59 2.47 -12.35 -12.91
CA ILE A 59 1.42 -11.57 -12.24
C ILE A 59 0.38 -11.23 -13.31
N SER A 60 -0.82 -11.79 -13.18
CA SER A 60 -1.93 -11.51 -14.07
C SER A 60 -2.58 -10.17 -13.70
N LEU A 61 -3.21 -9.50 -14.68
CA LEU A 61 -4.00 -8.28 -14.44
C LEU A 61 -5.18 -8.49 -13.47
N THR A 62 -5.56 -9.76 -13.21
CA THR A 62 -6.56 -10.11 -12.20
C THR A 62 -6.02 -10.17 -10.77
N ASP A 63 -4.70 -10.19 -10.59
CA ASP A 63 -4.04 -10.24 -9.28
C ASP A 63 -3.90 -8.85 -8.64
N CYS A 64 -3.90 -7.81 -9.47
CA CYS A 64 -4.11 -6.45 -8.99
C CYS A 64 -5.62 -6.27 -8.75
N LEU A 65 -6.04 -6.20 -7.48
CA LEU A 65 -7.42 -5.88 -7.12
C LEU A 65 -7.85 -4.48 -7.62
N ALA A 66 -6.93 -3.67 -8.14
CA ALA A 66 -7.23 -2.57 -9.04
C ALA A 66 -8.04 -3.07 -10.24
N CYS A 67 -9.28 -2.59 -10.34
CA CYS A 67 -10.15 -2.63 -11.53
C CYS A 67 -9.42 -3.09 -12.80
N SER A 68 -9.84 -4.22 -13.39
CA SER A 68 -9.25 -4.94 -14.55
C SER A 68 -9.22 -4.17 -15.88
N GLY A 69 -8.88 -2.89 -15.83
CA GLY A 69 -8.77 -1.93 -16.92
C GLY A 69 -8.14 -0.60 -16.47
N CYS A 70 -7.73 -0.46 -15.20
CA CYS A 70 -7.01 0.70 -14.70
C CYS A 70 -5.49 0.52 -14.70
N VAL A 71 -4.98 -0.71 -14.83
CA VAL A 71 -3.54 -0.97 -14.99
C VAL A 71 -3.26 -1.15 -16.48
N THR A 72 -2.30 -0.39 -16.99
CA THR A 72 -1.86 -0.43 -18.38
C THR A 72 -0.75 -1.44 -18.58
N SER A 73 -0.45 -1.83 -19.83
CA SER A 73 0.64 -2.77 -20.12
C SER A 73 2.00 -2.27 -19.60
N ALA A 74 2.26 -0.96 -19.67
CA ALA A 74 3.48 -0.37 -19.12
C ALA A 74 3.54 -0.49 -17.59
N GLU A 75 2.41 -0.34 -16.91
CA GLU A 75 2.32 -0.49 -15.45
C GLU A 75 2.41 -1.96 -15.02
N ALA A 76 1.87 -2.89 -15.81
CA ALA A 76 2.08 -4.31 -15.58
C ALA A 76 3.57 -4.66 -15.65
N VAL A 77 4.32 -4.09 -16.61
CA VAL A 77 5.78 -4.24 -16.67
C VAL A 77 6.45 -3.65 -15.43
N LEU A 78 6.05 -2.46 -14.97
CA LEU A 78 6.59 -1.85 -13.74
C LEU A 78 6.36 -2.70 -12.48
N VAL A 79 5.20 -3.36 -12.40
CA VAL A 79 4.86 -4.30 -11.34
C VAL A 79 5.77 -5.52 -11.41
N SER A 80 5.97 -6.10 -12.59
CA SER A 80 6.82 -7.29 -12.77
C SER A 80 8.31 -7.01 -12.56
N LEU A 81 8.79 -5.79 -12.84
CA LEU A 81 10.18 -5.38 -12.59
C LEU A 81 10.53 -5.33 -11.10
N GLN A 82 9.54 -5.21 -10.21
CA GLN A 82 9.74 -5.26 -8.77
C GLN A 82 9.35 -6.64 -8.28
N SER A 83 10.33 -7.46 -7.88
CA SER A 83 10.08 -8.83 -7.46
C SER A 83 11.13 -9.34 -6.49
N HIS A 84 10.88 -10.51 -5.89
CA HIS A 84 11.90 -11.23 -5.11
C HIS A 84 13.18 -11.51 -5.93
N ALA A 85 13.06 -11.76 -7.24
CA ALA A 85 14.20 -11.95 -8.12
C ALA A 85 15.04 -10.66 -8.28
N GLU A 86 14.40 -9.50 -8.36
CA GLU A 86 15.09 -8.19 -8.36
C GLU A 86 15.82 -7.95 -7.03
N VAL A 87 15.23 -8.38 -5.91
CA VAL A 87 15.89 -8.32 -4.60
C VAL A 87 17.17 -9.15 -4.59
N LEU A 88 17.11 -10.41 -5.03
CA LEU A 88 18.28 -11.28 -5.07
C LEU A 88 19.34 -10.76 -6.05
N THR A 89 18.92 -10.32 -7.24
CA THR A 89 19.81 -9.75 -8.25
C THR A 89 20.53 -8.53 -7.71
N THR A 90 19.83 -7.62 -7.02
CA THR A 90 20.44 -6.43 -6.43
C THR A 90 21.39 -6.77 -5.28
N LEU A 91 21.01 -7.72 -4.43
CA LEU A 91 21.87 -8.19 -3.32
C LEU A 91 23.13 -8.90 -3.84
N ASP A 92 23.08 -9.57 -4.98
CA ASP A 92 24.22 -10.31 -5.55
C ASP A 92 25.07 -9.46 -6.52
N ALA A 93 24.61 -8.26 -6.90
CA ALA A 93 25.31 -7.42 -7.88
C ALA A 93 26.67 -6.88 -7.41
N ALA A 94 26.79 -6.49 -6.13
CA ALA A 94 28.00 -5.89 -5.58
C ALA A 94 28.09 -6.10 -4.05
N PRO A 95 29.27 -5.97 -3.42
CA PRO A 95 29.39 -5.91 -1.96
C PRO A 95 28.50 -4.82 -1.36
N ALA A 96 27.89 -5.08 -0.19
CA ALA A 96 27.12 -4.06 0.53
C ALA A 96 28.01 -3.00 1.19
N LEU A 97 27.47 -1.79 1.32
CA LEU A 97 28.00 -0.79 2.24
C LEU A 97 27.78 -1.25 3.68
N ARG A 98 28.79 -1.09 4.53
CA ARG A 98 28.73 -1.47 5.94
C ARG A 98 28.83 -0.24 6.82
N VAL A 99 27.90 -0.12 7.76
CA VAL A 99 27.89 0.95 8.75
C VAL A 99 28.60 0.45 10.00
N VAL A 100 29.72 1.10 10.32
CA VAL A 100 30.56 0.78 11.49
C VAL A 100 30.63 1.98 12.41
N THR A 101 30.71 1.74 13.71
CA THR A 101 30.90 2.79 14.71
C THR A 101 32.38 2.88 15.04
N ASP A 102 32.95 4.09 15.04
CA ASP A 102 34.31 4.33 15.48
C ASP A 102 34.43 4.39 17.02
N ASP A 103 35.65 4.43 17.55
CA ASP A 103 35.91 4.49 19.00
C ASP A 103 35.32 5.75 19.67
N SER A 104 34.96 6.77 18.89
CA SER A 104 34.31 8.00 19.35
C SER A 104 32.79 7.96 19.30
N GLY A 105 32.19 6.83 18.89
CA GLY A 105 30.75 6.65 18.77
C GLY A 105 30.15 7.24 17.48
N ARG A 106 30.98 7.69 16.52
CA ARG A 106 30.51 8.21 15.24
C ARG A 106 30.39 7.09 14.22
N PHE A 107 29.40 7.21 13.35
CA PHE A 107 29.19 6.26 12.27
C PHE A 107 30.10 6.58 11.08
N ARG A 108 30.72 5.53 10.52
CA ARG A 108 31.47 5.54 9.27
C ARG A 108 30.89 4.50 8.33
N VAL A 109 30.93 4.76 7.04
CA VAL A 109 30.55 3.81 5.99
C VAL A 109 31.79 3.21 5.35
N GLU A 110 31.88 1.88 5.31
CA GLU A 110 32.88 1.13 4.57
C GLU A 110 32.31 0.61 3.24
N GLY A 111 33.17 0.41 2.22
CA GLY A 111 32.77 -0.06 0.89
C GLY A 111 32.48 1.06 -0.12
N LEU A 112 32.74 2.32 0.25
CA LEU A 112 32.48 3.49 -0.61
C LEU A 112 33.34 3.50 -1.88
N GLU A 113 34.50 2.84 -1.85
CA GLU A 113 35.40 2.67 -2.99
C GLU A 113 34.77 1.91 -4.16
N ASN A 114 33.74 1.10 -3.91
CA ASN A 114 32.96 0.45 -4.94
C ASN A 114 31.73 1.31 -5.25
N GLU A 115 31.67 1.91 -6.44
CA GLU A 115 30.57 2.77 -6.86
C GLU A 115 29.21 2.06 -6.91
N ASN A 116 29.21 0.74 -7.11
CA ASN A 116 28.00 -0.08 -7.19
C ASN A 116 27.53 -0.59 -5.82
N ALA A 117 28.32 -0.43 -4.76
CA ALA A 117 27.95 -0.90 -3.43
C ALA A 117 26.79 -0.08 -2.87
N LYS A 118 25.78 -0.75 -2.31
CA LYS A 118 24.59 -0.12 -1.72
C LYS A 118 24.41 -0.50 -0.26
N LEU A 119 23.77 0.39 0.50
CA LEU A 119 23.30 0.16 1.84
C LEU A 119 21.86 -0.38 1.77
N PHE A 120 21.66 -1.60 2.25
CA PHE A 120 20.37 -2.30 2.13
C PHE A 120 19.50 -2.11 3.37
N VAL A 121 18.28 -1.62 3.18
CA VAL A 121 17.28 -1.40 4.24
C VAL A 121 15.93 -1.96 3.82
N ALA A 122 15.19 -2.56 4.74
CA ALA A 122 13.86 -3.08 4.47
C ALA A 122 12.82 -2.53 5.44
N SER A 123 11.59 -2.37 4.98
CA SER A 123 10.41 -2.09 5.80
C SER A 123 9.36 -3.18 5.62
N VAL A 124 8.61 -3.52 6.67
CA VAL A 124 7.60 -4.59 6.63
C VAL A 124 6.27 -4.07 7.15
N SER A 125 5.19 -4.34 6.44
CA SER A 125 3.82 -4.01 6.87
C SER A 125 3.27 -4.99 7.93
N PRO A 126 2.41 -4.53 8.85
CA PRO A 126 1.75 -5.41 9.81
C PRO A 126 0.80 -6.41 9.13
N GLN A 127 0.14 -6.04 8.03
CA GLN A 127 -0.76 -6.94 7.31
C GLN A 127 0.00 -8.10 6.66
N THR A 128 1.24 -7.87 6.18
CA THR A 128 2.10 -8.96 5.72
C THR A 128 2.46 -9.90 6.85
N ARG A 129 2.85 -9.37 8.02
CA ARG A 129 3.19 -10.21 9.18
C ARG A 129 2.00 -11.04 9.64
N ALA A 130 0.81 -10.45 9.69
CA ALA A 130 -0.43 -11.15 10.04
C ALA A 130 -0.76 -12.27 9.05
N ASN A 131 -0.62 -12.02 7.74
CA ASN A 131 -0.87 -13.03 6.72
C ASN A 131 0.14 -14.19 6.78
N LEU A 132 1.42 -13.89 6.98
CA LEU A 132 2.44 -14.90 7.20
C LEU A 132 2.22 -15.67 8.50
N ALA A 133 1.71 -15.03 9.56
CA ALA A 133 1.39 -15.70 10.83
C ALA A 133 0.26 -16.71 10.66
N ALA A 134 -0.82 -16.32 9.97
CA ALA A 134 -1.91 -17.24 9.59
C ALA A 134 -1.41 -18.40 8.70
N ALA A 135 -0.46 -18.13 7.80
CA ALA A 135 0.16 -19.18 6.97
C ALA A 135 1.01 -20.16 7.80
N CYS A 136 1.68 -19.67 8.84
CA CYS A 136 2.42 -20.50 9.79
C CYS A 136 1.47 -21.36 10.65
N GLY A 137 0.27 -20.85 10.93
CA GLY A 137 -0.79 -21.48 11.73
C GLY A 137 -0.88 -20.91 13.16
N GLY A 138 -1.97 -21.21 13.87
CA GLY A 138 -2.39 -20.52 15.11
C GLY A 138 -1.45 -20.58 16.34
N SER A 139 -0.26 -21.18 16.25
CA SER A 139 0.77 -21.13 17.31
C SER A 139 1.83 -20.04 17.09
N VAL A 140 1.73 -19.29 16.00
CA VAL A 140 2.70 -18.27 15.60
C VAL A 140 2.03 -16.92 15.59
N SER A 141 2.55 -16.01 16.43
CA SER A 141 2.06 -14.63 16.51
C SER A 141 2.64 -13.76 15.40
N GLU A 142 2.02 -12.60 15.15
CA GLU A 142 2.60 -11.54 14.30
C GLU A 142 4.02 -11.15 14.78
N LYS A 143 4.24 -11.16 16.10
CA LYS A 143 5.54 -10.88 16.71
C LYS A 143 6.59 -11.90 16.31
N ASP A 144 6.26 -13.19 16.37
CA ASP A 144 7.16 -14.28 15.98
C ASP A 144 7.54 -14.17 14.51
N VAL A 145 6.57 -13.88 13.64
CA VAL A 145 6.83 -13.62 12.21
C VAL A 145 7.76 -12.42 12.02
N GLY A 146 7.61 -11.37 12.82
CA GLY A 146 8.54 -10.24 12.79
C GLY A 146 9.99 -10.64 13.08
N HIS A 147 10.20 -11.59 13.99
CA HIS A 147 11.54 -12.17 14.23
C HIS A 147 11.98 -13.07 13.07
N MET A 148 11.07 -13.91 12.54
CA MET A 148 11.38 -14.76 11.38
C MET A 148 11.82 -13.92 10.17
N LEU A 149 11.11 -12.84 9.86
CA LEU A 149 11.49 -11.91 8.79
C LEU A 149 12.83 -11.23 9.07
N SER A 150 13.12 -10.88 10.33
CA SER A 150 14.41 -10.31 10.71
C SER A 150 15.55 -11.31 10.51
N ASN A 151 15.35 -12.58 10.90
CA ASN A 151 16.31 -13.66 10.70
C ASN A 151 16.49 -13.98 9.21
N LEU A 152 15.41 -13.99 8.43
CA LEU A 152 15.47 -14.20 6.98
C LEU A 152 16.23 -13.08 6.27
N LEU A 153 15.88 -11.82 6.53
CA LEU A 153 16.40 -10.68 5.77
C LEU A 153 17.78 -10.19 6.25
N ARG A 154 18.10 -10.37 7.54
CA ARG A 154 19.34 -9.84 8.16
C ARG A 154 20.25 -10.93 8.71
N GLY A 155 19.68 -12.07 9.09
CA GLY A 155 20.42 -13.11 9.79
C GLY A 155 21.48 -13.78 8.91
N PRO A 156 22.57 -14.28 9.50
CA PRO A 156 23.64 -14.95 8.74
C PRO A 156 23.15 -16.23 8.04
N ASP A 157 22.18 -16.92 8.64
CA ASP A 157 21.54 -18.12 8.09
C ASP A 157 20.33 -17.81 7.19
N GLY A 158 20.03 -16.52 6.99
CA GLY A 158 18.95 -16.05 6.12
C GLY A 158 19.36 -15.98 4.65
N ILE A 159 18.75 -15.06 3.90
CA ILE A 159 18.98 -14.89 2.46
C ILE A 159 20.43 -14.57 2.09
N ALA A 160 21.23 -14.11 3.05
CA ALA A 160 22.65 -13.83 2.90
C ALA A 160 23.47 -15.12 2.68
N ASN A 161 23.08 -16.26 3.26
CA ASN A 161 23.89 -17.48 3.24
C ASN A 161 24.12 -18.03 1.81
N GLY A 162 23.12 -17.87 0.93
CA GLY A 162 23.19 -18.29 -0.47
C GLY A 162 23.62 -17.21 -1.45
N GLY A 163 23.97 -16.01 -0.99
CA GLY A 163 24.30 -14.86 -1.85
C GLY A 163 25.77 -14.74 -2.21
N GLN A 164 26.06 -14.24 -3.41
CA GLN A 164 27.43 -14.08 -3.93
C GLN A 164 28.31 -13.24 -2.99
N TRP A 165 27.75 -12.17 -2.44
CA TRP A 165 28.44 -11.25 -1.54
C TRP A 165 28.03 -11.41 -0.07
N LYS A 166 27.19 -12.41 0.22
CA LYS A 166 26.58 -12.61 1.55
C LYS A 166 25.89 -11.36 2.11
N ASN A 167 25.26 -10.60 1.21
CA ASN A 167 24.55 -9.39 1.60
C ASN A 167 23.24 -9.74 2.30
N GLY A 168 22.98 -9.02 3.39
CA GLY A 168 21.70 -8.96 4.08
C GLY A 168 21.30 -7.50 4.33
N PHE A 169 20.12 -7.30 4.87
CA PHE A 169 19.62 -5.98 5.20
C PHE A 169 20.24 -5.46 6.51
N THR A 170 20.76 -4.23 6.49
CA THR A 170 21.36 -3.62 7.69
C THR A 170 20.28 -3.36 8.74
N TRP A 171 19.11 -2.87 8.29
CA TRP A 171 17.92 -2.67 9.14
C TRP A 171 16.68 -3.25 8.47
N VAL A 172 15.80 -3.81 9.30
CA VAL A 172 14.42 -4.19 8.95
C VAL A 172 13.52 -3.44 9.92
N VAL A 173 12.76 -2.45 9.41
CA VAL A 173 11.89 -1.57 10.19
C VAL A 173 10.43 -1.96 10.06
N ASP A 174 9.65 -1.66 11.10
CA ASP A 174 8.21 -1.85 11.10
C ASP A 174 7.52 -0.64 10.47
N THR A 175 6.68 -0.85 9.45
CA THR A 175 5.95 0.26 8.81
C THR A 175 4.94 0.91 9.77
N ASN A 176 4.58 0.25 10.87
CA ASN A 176 3.67 0.80 11.88
C ASN A 176 4.12 2.15 12.45
N VAL A 177 5.42 2.40 12.59
CA VAL A 177 5.92 3.67 13.13
C VAL A 177 5.65 4.82 12.15
N ALA A 178 5.87 4.62 10.85
CA ALA A 178 5.48 5.57 9.82
C ALA A 178 3.95 5.71 9.75
N ARG A 179 3.20 4.63 10.00
CA ARG A 179 1.73 4.69 10.08
C ARG A 179 1.29 5.64 11.19
N GLU A 180 1.84 5.58 12.40
CA GLU A 180 1.49 6.53 13.48
C GLU A 180 1.72 7.98 13.06
N ALA A 181 2.82 8.28 12.38
CA ALA A 181 3.06 9.61 11.82
C ALA A 181 1.99 10.01 10.78
N THR A 182 1.59 9.10 9.88
CA THR A 182 0.50 9.38 8.92
C THR A 182 -0.87 9.51 9.59
N LEU A 183 -1.10 8.86 10.73
CA LEU A 183 -2.34 8.98 11.49
C LEU A 183 -2.47 10.40 12.07
N VAL A 184 -1.41 10.90 12.71
CA VAL A 184 -1.37 12.27 13.24
C VAL A 184 -1.48 13.29 12.12
N LEU A 185 -0.63 13.22 11.09
CA LEU A 185 -0.65 14.15 9.95
C LEU A 185 -2.00 14.15 9.22
N GLY A 186 -2.62 12.98 9.02
CA GLY A 186 -3.93 12.87 8.37
C GLY A 186 -5.05 13.41 9.24
N ALA A 187 -5.00 13.21 10.56
CA ALA A 187 -5.94 13.83 11.49
C ALA A 187 -5.82 15.35 11.48
N GLU A 188 -4.60 15.89 11.52
CA GLU A 188 -4.35 17.32 11.43
C GLU A 188 -4.81 17.88 10.08
N GLU A 189 -4.52 17.22 8.94
CA GLU A 189 -5.00 17.67 7.63
C GLU A 189 -6.53 17.77 7.60
N VAL A 190 -7.24 16.80 8.18
CA VAL A 190 -8.69 16.78 8.19
C VAL A 190 -9.28 17.80 9.16
N LEU A 191 -8.74 17.89 10.38
CA LEU A 191 -9.28 18.73 11.44
C LEU A 191 -8.88 20.20 11.27
N ASN A 192 -7.66 20.48 10.81
CA ASN A 192 -7.16 21.84 10.57
C ASN A 192 -7.63 22.39 9.22
N SER A 193 -8.13 21.58 8.28
CA SER A 193 -8.88 22.07 7.11
C SER A 193 -10.17 22.83 7.47
N MET A 194 -10.50 22.92 8.76
CA MET A 194 -11.53 23.81 9.28
C MET A 194 -11.03 25.24 9.52
N GLU A 195 -9.71 25.47 9.53
CA GLU A 195 -9.07 26.78 9.74
C GLU A 195 -8.52 27.36 8.42
N ALA A 196 -8.77 28.65 8.17
CA ALA A 196 -8.48 29.29 6.89
C ALA A 196 -6.98 29.64 6.74
N GLY A 197 -6.31 29.14 5.68
CA GLY A 197 -4.99 29.67 5.26
C GLY A 197 -3.99 28.65 4.70
N MET A 198 -4.18 27.35 4.92
CA MET A 198 -3.34 26.29 4.32
C MET A 198 -3.96 25.75 3.03
N ALA A 199 -3.15 25.28 2.08
CA ALA A 199 -3.61 24.67 0.83
C ALA A 199 -4.20 23.26 1.05
N THR A 200 -5.30 23.19 1.81
CA THR A 200 -5.96 21.96 2.23
C THR A 200 -6.85 21.37 1.14
N PRO A 201 -7.00 20.02 1.07
CA PRO A 201 -7.88 19.38 0.10
C PRO A 201 -9.34 19.83 0.23
N ALA A 202 -10.09 19.76 -0.87
CA ALA A 202 -11.50 20.06 -0.89
C ALA A 202 -12.32 19.02 -0.10
N LYS A 203 -13.37 19.44 0.61
CA LYS A 203 -14.24 18.52 1.36
C LYS A 203 -15.28 17.83 0.47
N PRO A 204 -15.61 16.55 0.70
CA PRO A 204 -15.00 15.65 1.69
C PRO A 204 -13.55 15.34 1.34
N ILE A 205 -12.65 15.29 2.33
CA ILE A 205 -11.28 14.82 2.14
C ILE A 205 -11.32 13.30 2.00
N LEU A 206 -10.64 12.76 1.00
CA LEU A 206 -10.66 11.34 0.67
C LEU A 206 -9.30 10.72 0.98
N ALA A 207 -9.29 9.52 1.55
CA ALA A 207 -8.05 8.79 1.78
C ALA A 207 -7.25 8.60 0.50
N SER A 208 -5.92 8.56 0.64
CA SER A 208 -4.96 8.36 -0.47
C SER A 208 -3.98 7.21 -0.24
N SER A 209 -4.03 6.54 0.91
CA SER A 209 -3.10 5.46 1.26
C SER A 209 -3.24 4.19 0.41
N CYS A 210 -4.37 4.04 -0.29
CA CYS A 210 -4.68 2.93 -1.19
C CYS A 210 -4.33 3.27 -2.65
N PRO A 211 -3.27 2.68 -3.23
CA PRO A 211 -2.80 3.08 -4.55
C PRO A 211 -3.77 2.70 -5.68
N GLY A 212 -4.49 1.56 -5.56
CA GLY A 212 -5.52 1.18 -6.52
C GLY A 212 -6.66 2.20 -6.61
N TRP A 213 -7.03 2.84 -5.49
CA TRP A 213 -7.98 3.95 -5.46
C TRP A 213 -7.41 5.21 -6.12
N VAL A 214 -6.17 5.58 -5.79
CA VAL A 214 -5.51 6.76 -6.39
C VAL A 214 -5.40 6.60 -7.90
N CYS A 215 -4.92 5.46 -8.39
CA CYS A 215 -4.80 5.17 -9.83
C CYS A 215 -6.16 5.26 -10.53
N TYR A 216 -7.23 4.76 -9.89
CA TYR A 216 -8.58 4.88 -10.41
C TYR A 216 -9.02 6.35 -10.50
N ALA A 217 -8.83 7.14 -9.44
CA ALA A 217 -9.19 8.55 -9.40
C ALA A 217 -8.47 9.35 -10.50
N GLU A 218 -7.16 9.17 -10.66
CA GLU A 218 -6.33 9.87 -11.65
C GLU A 218 -6.72 9.60 -13.10
N LYS A 219 -7.09 8.35 -13.41
CA LYS A 219 -7.37 7.93 -14.80
C LYS A 219 -8.82 8.11 -15.20
N THR A 220 -9.74 7.98 -14.25
CA THR A 220 -11.17 7.85 -14.57
C THR A 220 -12.01 9.00 -14.02
N HIS A 221 -11.56 9.66 -12.95
CA HIS A 221 -12.32 10.71 -12.29
C HIS A 221 -11.44 11.88 -11.80
N PRO A 222 -10.79 12.65 -12.71
CA PRO A 222 -9.85 13.73 -12.34
C PRO A 222 -10.45 14.82 -11.44
N HIS A 223 -11.76 15.04 -11.52
CA HIS A 223 -12.49 15.97 -10.62
C HIS A 223 -12.45 15.57 -9.14
N VAL A 224 -12.03 14.35 -8.82
CA VAL A 224 -11.85 13.86 -7.45
C VAL A 224 -10.49 14.23 -6.88
N LEU A 225 -9.47 14.48 -7.72
CA LEU A 225 -8.10 14.73 -7.26
C LEU A 225 -7.96 15.88 -6.24
N PRO A 226 -8.69 17.01 -6.36
CA PRO A 226 -8.66 18.06 -5.35
C PRO A 226 -9.13 17.63 -3.96
N HIS A 227 -9.86 16.52 -3.86
CA HIS A 227 -10.37 15.97 -2.60
C HIS A 227 -9.41 14.97 -1.95
N LEU A 228 -8.38 14.48 -2.64
CA LEU A 228 -7.46 13.50 -2.07
C LEU A 228 -6.59 14.13 -0.99
N SER A 229 -6.45 13.43 0.15
CA SER A 229 -5.47 13.74 1.18
C SER A 229 -4.08 13.84 0.56
N LYS A 230 -3.28 14.84 0.93
CA LYS A 230 -1.91 14.98 0.41
C LYS A 230 -0.89 14.23 1.24
N VAL A 231 -1.26 13.69 2.40
CA VAL A 231 -0.33 12.93 3.25
C VAL A 231 0.17 11.70 2.50
N LYS A 232 1.49 11.48 2.49
CA LYS A 232 2.10 10.27 1.92
C LYS A 232 1.57 9.02 2.63
N SER A 233 1.48 7.92 1.89
CA SER A 233 1.16 6.62 2.50
C SER A 233 2.25 6.20 3.51
N PRO A 234 1.98 5.29 4.47
CA PRO A 234 3.00 4.81 5.40
C PRO A 234 4.24 4.22 4.71
N GLN A 235 4.07 3.55 3.57
CA GLN A 235 5.18 3.05 2.74
C GLN A 235 6.02 4.21 2.22
N ALA A 236 5.38 5.19 1.59
CA ALA A 236 6.05 6.31 0.96
C ALA A 236 6.76 7.18 2.01
N LEU A 237 6.11 7.48 3.13
CA LEU A 237 6.68 8.22 4.24
C LEU A 237 7.89 7.48 4.84
N MET A 238 7.80 6.16 5.05
CA MET A 238 8.92 5.35 5.53
C MET A 238 10.12 5.43 4.57
N GLY A 239 9.89 5.30 3.26
CA GLY A 239 10.94 5.45 2.25
C GLY A 239 11.64 6.80 2.33
N THR A 240 10.86 7.89 2.40
CA THR A 240 11.43 9.25 2.53
C THR A 240 12.21 9.39 3.84
N ILE A 241 11.69 8.93 4.99
CA ILE A 241 12.39 9.01 6.30
C ILE A 241 13.73 8.28 6.23
N LEU A 242 13.74 7.05 5.72
CA LEU A 242 14.94 6.24 5.62
C LEU A 242 15.99 6.88 4.71
N LYS A 243 15.63 7.25 3.48
CA LYS A 243 16.59 7.78 2.50
C LYS A 243 17.14 9.14 2.90
N THR A 244 16.29 10.06 3.33
CA THR A 244 16.73 11.41 3.70
C THR A 244 17.60 11.38 4.97
N THR A 245 17.20 10.61 5.99
CA THR A 245 17.96 10.53 7.24
C THR A 245 19.30 9.83 7.04
N LEU A 246 19.32 8.66 6.39
CA LEU A 246 20.56 7.92 6.16
C LEU A 246 21.50 8.67 5.22
N SER A 247 20.99 9.29 4.15
CA SER A 247 21.81 10.08 3.24
C SER A 247 22.50 11.22 3.98
N ARG A 248 21.76 11.91 4.84
CA ARG A 248 22.26 13.06 5.58
C ARG A 248 23.21 12.70 6.72
N THR A 249 22.89 11.67 7.49
CA THR A 249 23.64 11.28 8.70
C THR A 249 24.90 10.47 8.38
N LEU A 250 24.89 9.70 7.28
CA LEU A 250 26.04 8.90 6.85
C LEU A 250 26.86 9.57 5.73
N ASP A 251 26.43 10.74 5.24
CA ASP A 251 27.06 11.47 4.14
C ASP A 251 27.25 10.61 2.88
N ILE A 252 26.19 9.89 2.50
CA ILE A 252 26.15 9.07 1.28
C ILE A 252 25.02 9.53 0.36
N ALA A 253 25.22 9.41 -0.95
CA ALA A 253 24.18 9.79 -1.91
C ALA A 253 22.93 8.90 -1.75
N PRO A 254 21.70 9.43 -1.94
CA PRO A 254 20.46 8.66 -1.85
C PRO A 254 20.42 7.43 -2.77
N SER A 255 21.11 7.48 -3.91
CA SER A 255 21.27 6.37 -4.85
C SER A 255 22.08 5.19 -4.29
N ARG A 256 22.86 5.42 -3.22
CA ARG A 256 23.63 4.40 -2.49
C ARG A 256 22.81 3.73 -1.40
N ILE A 257 21.55 4.16 -1.17
CA ILE A 257 20.63 3.56 -0.20
C ILE A 257 19.53 2.84 -0.97
N TRP A 258 19.39 1.54 -0.74
CA TRP A 258 18.41 0.70 -1.41
C TRP A 258 17.39 0.17 -0.42
N HIS A 259 16.15 0.60 -0.59
CA HIS A 259 15.02 0.33 0.29
C HIS A 259 14.04 -0.65 -0.36
N VAL A 260 13.80 -1.77 0.33
CA VAL A 260 12.73 -2.73 0.01
C VAL A 260 11.56 -2.56 0.95
N ALA A 261 10.36 -2.46 0.41
CA ALA A 261 9.13 -2.49 1.21
C ALA A 261 8.40 -3.83 1.02
N VAL A 262 8.07 -4.49 2.12
CA VAL A 262 7.28 -5.73 2.13
C VAL A 262 5.83 -5.40 2.47
N MET A 263 4.94 -5.53 1.48
CA MET A 263 3.58 -4.98 1.51
C MET A 263 2.50 -6.00 1.15
N PRO A 264 1.24 -5.81 1.58
CA PRO A 264 0.17 -6.78 1.33
C PRO A 264 -0.44 -6.65 -0.07
N CYS A 265 0.07 -5.77 -0.94
CA CYS A 265 -0.63 -5.33 -2.15
C CYS A 265 0.33 -5.11 -3.33
N PHE A 266 -0.04 -5.58 -4.51
CA PHE A 266 0.71 -5.31 -5.75
C PHE A 266 0.68 -3.83 -6.15
N ASP A 267 -0.43 -3.11 -5.90
CA ASP A 267 -0.53 -1.69 -6.26
C ASP A 267 0.49 -0.82 -5.51
N LYS A 268 1.09 -1.31 -4.41
CA LYS A 268 2.20 -0.63 -3.73
C LYS A 268 3.48 -0.58 -4.57
N LYS A 269 3.67 -1.53 -5.51
CA LYS A 269 4.72 -1.48 -6.54
C LYS A 269 4.50 -0.31 -7.49
N LEU A 270 3.23 -0.04 -7.85
CA LEU A 270 2.88 1.13 -8.66
C LEU A 270 3.10 2.43 -7.90
N GLU A 271 2.71 2.49 -6.61
CA GLU A 271 2.99 3.63 -5.74
C GLU A 271 4.50 3.95 -5.70
N ALA A 272 5.35 2.95 -5.44
CA ALA A 272 6.81 3.13 -5.40
C ALA A 272 7.42 3.60 -6.74
N SER A 273 6.72 3.40 -7.87
CA SER A 273 7.18 3.83 -9.20
C SER A 273 6.77 5.25 -9.58
N ARG A 274 6.05 5.97 -8.70
CA ARG A 274 5.56 7.32 -8.97
C ARG A 274 6.69 8.35 -8.95
N GLU A 275 6.70 9.25 -9.92
CA GLU A 275 7.78 10.24 -10.09
C GLU A 275 7.81 11.27 -8.96
N GLU A 276 6.64 11.58 -8.39
CA GLU A 276 6.53 12.47 -7.25
C GLU A 276 6.99 11.84 -5.91
N LEU A 277 7.31 10.54 -5.91
CA LEU A 277 7.87 9.81 -4.77
C LEU A 277 9.35 9.49 -4.99
N THR A 278 10.08 10.54 -5.34
CA THR A 278 11.52 10.49 -5.62
C THR A 278 12.26 11.63 -4.94
N GLU A 279 13.59 11.47 -4.88
CA GLU A 279 14.56 12.43 -4.38
C GLU A 279 14.42 13.82 -5.00
N GLU A 280 14.08 13.89 -6.28
CA GLU A 280 13.91 15.15 -7.01
C GLU A 280 12.90 16.08 -6.31
N VAL A 281 11.81 15.51 -5.78
CA VAL A 281 10.76 16.28 -5.10
C VAL A 281 11.22 16.84 -3.77
N TRP A 282 11.83 16.03 -2.91
CA TRP A 282 12.21 16.48 -1.58
C TRP A 282 13.55 17.24 -1.55
N ALA A 283 14.47 16.96 -2.48
CA ALA A 283 15.70 17.73 -2.63
C ALA A 283 15.45 19.13 -3.23
N GLY A 284 14.30 19.35 -3.89
CA GLY A 284 13.97 20.61 -4.54
C GLY A 284 14.80 20.88 -5.79
N GLY A 285 15.23 19.82 -6.49
CA GLY A 285 16.03 19.92 -7.70
C GLY A 285 15.18 20.26 -8.93
N GLU A 286 15.70 21.09 -9.82
CA GLU A 286 15.17 21.33 -11.18
C GLU A 286 15.73 20.33 -12.21
N SER A 287 16.28 19.21 -11.73
CA SER A 287 16.94 18.19 -12.55
C SER A 287 15.98 17.59 -13.57
N ARG A 288 16.31 17.66 -14.86
CA ARG A 288 15.52 17.03 -15.95
C ARG A 288 15.65 15.50 -16.04
N GLY A 289 16.23 14.87 -15.02
CA GLY A 289 16.48 13.42 -14.96
C GLY A 289 15.70 12.79 -13.82
N ARG A 290 15.24 11.55 -14.03
CA ARG A 290 14.40 10.81 -13.08
C ARG A 290 15.12 10.61 -11.74
N GLY A 291 14.63 11.28 -10.69
CA GLY A 291 15.19 11.18 -9.33
C GLY A 291 15.23 9.75 -8.77
N VAL A 292 16.02 9.56 -7.70
CA VAL A 292 16.09 8.28 -6.98
C VAL A 292 14.76 8.02 -6.28
N ARG A 293 14.15 6.84 -6.46
CA ARG A 293 12.88 6.48 -5.79
C ARG A 293 13.03 6.48 -4.27
N ASP A 294 11.99 6.88 -3.54
CA ASP A 294 11.94 6.75 -2.07
C ASP A 294 11.88 5.28 -1.63
N VAL A 295 11.27 4.43 -2.46
CA VAL A 295 11.18 2.97 -2.29
C VAL A 295 11.66 2.34 -3.58
N ASP A 296 12.77 1.60 -3.55
CA ASP A 296 13.40 1.10 -4.77
C ASP A 296 12.68 -0.14 -5.32
N CYS A 297 12.25 -1.02 -4.42
CA CYS A 297 11.55 -2.25 -4.77
C CYS A 297 10.48 -2.58 -3.72
N VAL A 298 9.32 -3.04 -4.18
CA VAL A 298 8.27 -3.56 -3.31
C VAL A 298 8.10 -5.04 -3.60
N ILE A 299 8.02 -5.85 -2.55
CA ILE A 299 7.68 -7.27 -2.64
C ILE A 299 6.47 -7.58 -1.76
N THR A 300 5.72 -8.61 -2.12
CA THR A 300 4.52 -9.00 -1.39
C THR A 300 4.75 -10.09 -0.35
N SER A 301 3.73 -10.39 0.45
CA SER A 301 3.75 -11.48 1.43
C SER A 301 4.01 -12.84 0.77
N LYS A 302 3.44 -13.07 -0.41
CA LYS A 302 3.71 -14.28 -1.20
C LYS A 302 5.16 -14.31 -1.71
N GLU A 303 5.68 -13.17 -2.14
CA GLU A 303 7.06 -13.06 -2.63
C GLU A 303 8.12 -13.25 -1.53
N ILE A 304 7.79 -13.11 -0.25
CA ILE A 304 8.67 -13.52 0.86
C ILE A 304 8.91 -15.03 0.86
N LEU A 305 7.87 -15.83 0.60
CA LEU A 305 8.02 -17.29 0.52
C LEU A 305 8.91 -17.66 -0.68
N MET A 306 8.67 -17.02 -1.82
CA MET A 306 9.48 -17.21 -3.03
C MET A 306 10.94 -16.76 -2.83
N LEU A 307 11.16 -15.66 -2.10
CA LEU A 307 12.49 -15.16 -1.75
C LEU A 307 13.27 -16.18 -0.92
N ALA A 308 12.63 -16.78 0.08
CA ALA A 308 13.22 -17.84 0.90
C ALA A 308 13.53 -19.09 0.05
N GLU A 309 12.55 -19.56 -0.73
CA GLU A 309 12.67 -20.74 -1.59
C GLU A 309 13.80 -20.60 -2.61
N SER A 310 13.95 -19.41 -3.22
CA SER A 310 15.02 -19.11 -4.18
C SER A 310 16.43 -19.18 -3.58
N ARG A 311 16.55 -19.11 -2.25
CA ARG A 311 17.80 -19.32 -1.49
C ARG A 311 17.88 -20.72 -0.88
N GLY A 312 16.99 -21.64 -1.24
CA GLY A 312 16.92 -22.99 -0.69
C GLY A 312 16.45 -23.02 0.77
N LEU A 313 15.78 -21.97 1.24
CA LEU A 313 15.28 -21.84 2.60
C LEU A 313 13.78 -22.12 2.63
N ASN A 314 13.33 -22.85 3.64
CA ASN A 314 11.92 -22.93 3.97
C ASN A 314 11.58 -21.83 5.00
N PHE A 315 10.72 -20.88 4.62
CA PHE A 315 10.32 -19.79 5.51
C PHE A 315 9.77 -20.29 6.85
N PHE A 316 9.04 -21.41 6.85
CA PHE A 316 8.39 -21.95 8.06
C PHE A 316 9.38 -22.53 9.08
N ASP A 317 10.62 -22.80 8.67
CA ASP A 317 11.67 -23.33 9.53
C ASP A 317 12.57 -22.22 10.10
N ILE A 318 12.36 -20.97 9.68
CA ILE A 318 13.14 -19.82 10.18
C ILE A 318 12.86 -19.60 11.68
N PRO A 319 13.89 -19.32 12.51
CA PRO A 319 13.70 -19.12 13.94
C PRO A 319 12.72 -18.00 14.29
N LYS A 320 11.85 -18.27 15.26
CA LYS A 320 10.86 -17.34 15.83
C LYS A 320 11.45 -16.40 16.90
N THR A 321 12.70 -16.63 17.30
CA THR A 321 13.39 -15.83 18.32
C THR A 321 14.08 -14.63 17.68
N ALA A 322 14.19 -13.52 18.42
CA ALA A 322 14.91 -12.35 17.95
C ALA A 322 16.37 -12.69 17.59
N PRO A 323 16.94 -12.05 16.54
CA PRO A 323 18.35 -12.21 16.21
C PRO A 323 19.25 -11.77 17.38
N PRO A 324 20.42 -12.39 17.57
CA PRO A 324 21.30 -12.12 18.70
C PRO A 324 21.81 -10.65 18.74
N SER A 325 21.77 -10.04 19.93
CA SER A 325 22.05 -8.61 20.19
C SER A 325 23.33 -8.00 19.60
N PRO A 326 24.51 -8.67 19.53
CA PRO A 326 25.74 -8.04 19.02
C PRO A 326 25.72 -7.77 17.50
N THR A 327 24.62 -8.06 16.81
CA THR A 327 24.46 -7.83 15.35
C THR A 327 23.64 -6.57 15.00
N LEU A 328 23.17 -5.83 15.99
CA LEU A 328 22.30 -4.67 15.77
C LEU A 328 23.11 -3.36 15.72
N THR A 329 23.50 -2.94 14.52
CA THR A 329 23.96 -1.57 14.29
C THR A 329 22.83 -0.60 14.65
N PRO A 330 23.03 0.36 15.59
CA PRO A 330 22.03 1.38 15.87
C PRO A 330 21.78 2.26 14.64
N PHE A 331 20.61 2.86 14.58
CA PHE A 331 20.30 3.79 13.49
C PHE A 331 21.03 5.12 13.80
N PRO A 332 21.62 5.82 12.80
CA PRO A 332 22.60 6.86 13.06
C PRO A 332 22.11 8.06 13.89
N ASP A 333 20.86 8.48 13.68
CA ASP A 333 20.24 9.56 14.47
C ASP A 333 19.49 8.97 15.68
N PRO A 334 19.78 9.38 16.93
CA PRO A 334 19.16 8.80 18.12
C PRO A 334 17.63 8.98 18.20
N LYS A 335 17.10 10.16 17.81
CA LYS A 335 15.66 10.43 17.92
C LYS A 335 14.89 9.67 16.84
N ILE A 336 15.43 9.62 15.63
CA ILE A 336 14.87 8.76 14.56
C ILE A 336 15.06 7.28 14.89
N HIS A 337 16.14 6.89 15.58
CA HIS A 337 16.32 5.52 16.06
C HIS A 337 15.19 5.13 17.03
N GLU A 338 14.91 5.97 18.03
CA GLU A 338 13.80 5.72 18.98
C GLU A 338 12.45 5.66 18.28
N PHE A 339 12.24 6.49 17.25
CA PHE A 339 11.04 6.44 16.42
C PHE A 339 10.93 5.15 15.59
N LEU A 340 12.01 4.71 14.94
CA LEU A 340 12.01 3.52 14.07
C LEU A 340 12.05 2.20 14.85
N PHE A 341 12.66 2.20 16.04
CA PHE A 341 12.86 1.05 16.91
C PHE A 341 12.38 1.34 18.34
N PRO A 342 11.08 1.65 18.52
CA PRO A 342 10.57 2.04 19.83
C PRO A 342 10.69 0.88 20.81
N ARG A 343 11.01 1.21 22.08
CA ARG A 343 11.15 0.22 23.17
C ARG A 343 9.88 -0.62 23.36
N ARG A 344 8.72 0.01 23.15
CA ARG A 344 7.42 -0.65 23.07
C ARG A 344 6.98 -0.62 21.61
N ARG A 345 6.65 -1.78 21.03
CA ARG A 345 6.16 -1.83 19.64
C ARG A 345 4.86 -1.04 19.50
N SER A 346 4.76 -0.30 18.40
CA SER A 346 3.49 0.27 17.93
C SER A 346 2.46 -0.85 17.80
N ARG A 347 1.32 -0.70 18.49
CA ARG A 347 0.22 -1.68 18.44
C ARG A 347 -0.55 -1.51 17.14
N ASN A 348 -1.10 -2.61 16.63
CA ASN A 348 -2.08 -2.49 15.56
C ASN A 348 -3.34 -1.78 16.10
N PRO A 349 -4.04 -1.02 15.24
CA PRO A 349 -5.31 -0.40 15.60
C PRO A 349 -6.30 -1.45 16.12
N PRO A 350 -7.21 -1.08 17.02
CA PRO A 350 -8.21 -2.00 17.54
C PRO A 350 -9.18 -2.44 16.44
N ARG A 351 -9.96 -3.50 16.67
CA ARG A 351 -10.91 -4.04 15.68
C ARG A 351 -11.87 -3.01 15.09
N GLU A 352 -12.30 -2.03 15.87
CA GLU A 352 -13.19 -0.94 15.43
C GLU A 352 -12.54 -0.05 14.37
N ALA A 353 -11.21 0.04 14.38
CA ALA A 353 -10.45 0.78 13.39
C ALA A 353 -10.28 0.03 12.07
N GLY A 354 -10.58 -1.28 12.06
CA GLY A 354 -10.47 -2.14 10.90
C GLY A 354 -9.03 -2.41 10.48
N THR A 355 -8.89 -3.05 9.32
CA THR A 355 -7.62 -3.62 8.82
C THR A 355 -6.90 -2.69 7.83
N SER A 356 -7.43 -1.48 7.60
CA SER A 356 -6.90 -0.46 6.68
C SER A 356 -5.79 0.40 7.27
N GLY A 357 -5.43 0.20 8.54
CA GLY A 357 -4.43 1.00 9.25
C GLY A 357 -5.02 2.09 10.17
N GLY A 358 -6.34 2.26 10.21
CA GLY A 358 -7.03 2.96 11.30
C GLY A 358 -7.09 4.49 11.23
N LEU A 359 -6.82 5.11 10.06
CA LEU A 359 -6.86 6.57 9.90
C LEU A 359 -8.24 7.17 10.19
N LEU A 360 -9.31 6.58 9.63
CA LEU A 360 -10.68 7.00 9.95
C LEU A 360 -10.96 7.00 11.46
N HIS A 361 -10.54 5.94 12.14
CA HIS A 361 -10.75 5.79 13.58
C HIS A 361 -9.97 6.83 14.38
N HIS A 362 -8.69 7.04 14.03
CA HIS A 362 -7.84 8.04 14.68
C HIS A 362 -8.37 9.46 14.49
N ILE A 363 -8.90 9.80 13.31
CA ILE A 363 -9.58 11.08 13.05
C ILE A 363 -10.79 11.25 13.96
N LEU A 364 -11.65 10.22 14.08
CA LEU A 364 -12.84 10.26 14.93
C LEU A 364 -12.47 10.44 16.41
N GLN A 365 -11.48 9.68 16.90
CA GLN A 365 -10.97 9.83 18.26
C GLN A 365 -10.36 11.21 18.51
N SER A 366 -9.57 11.72 17.56
CA SER A 366 -8.96 13.06 17.67
C SER A 366 -10.02 14.15 17.73
N ARG A 367 -11.06 14.05 16.89
CA ARG A 367 -12.18 15.00 16.92
C ARG A 367 -12.99 14.93 18.22
N ALA A 368 -13.25 13.72 18.71
CA ALA A 368 -13.94 13.52 19.98
C ALA A 368 -13.13 14.08 21.16
N ALA A 369 -11.81 13.85 21.17
CA ALA A 369 -10.92 14.41 22.20
C ALA A 369 -10.89 15.95 22.21
N GLN A 370 -11.03 16.60 21.05
CA GLN A 370 -11.14 18.06 20.93
C GLN A 370 -12.53 18.61 21.33
N THR A 371 -13.52 17.75 21.55
CA THR A 371 -14.92 18.15 21.73
C THR A 371 -15.51 17.59 23.03
N PRO A 372 -15.55 18.37 24.13
CA PRO A 372 -16.07 17.89 25.42
C PRO A 372 -17.51 17.37 25.32
N GLY A 373 -17.77 16.20 25.91
CA GLY A 373 -19.09 15.56 25.89
C GLY A 373 -19.49 14.95 24.54
N ALA A 374 -18.53 14.78 23.62
CA ALA A 374 -18.79 14.15 22.33
C ALA A 374 -18.83 12.61 22.42
N GLU A 375 -19.73 12.02 21.64
CA GLU A 375 -19.82 10.57 21.44
C GLU A 375 -19.60 10.22 19.97
N ILE A 376 -18.94 9.08 19.72
CA ILE A 376 -18.75 8.55 18.37
C ILE A 376 -19.89 7.57 18.07
N VAL A 377 -20.76 7.92 17.12
CA VAL A 377 -21.87 7.11 16.67
C VAL A 377 -21.50 6.43 15.35
N HIS A 378 -21.59 5.10 15.33
CA HIS A 378 -21.39 4.29 14.13
C HIS A 378 -22.74 3.83 13.56
N THR A 379 -22.93 4.05 12.26
CA THR A 379 -24.11 3.62 11.50
C THR A 379 -23.67 2.66 10.40
N ARG A 380 -24.23 1.45 10.39
CA ARG A 380 -23.97 0.49 9.32
C ARG A 380 -24.50 1.03 7.99
N GLY A 381 -23.68 0.97 6.96
CA GLY A 381 -24.08 1.32 5.60
C GLY A 381 -24.85 0.20 4.91
N ARG A 382 -24.89 0.25 3.58
CA ARG A 382 -25.66 -0.70 2.76
C ARG A 382 -25.14 -2.14 2.82
N ASN A 383 -23.85 -2.31 3.12
CA ASN A 383 -23.17 -3.60 3.28
C ASN A 383 -22.03 -3.44 4.30
N VAL A 384 -21.32 -4.53 4.60
CA VAL A 384 -20.22 -4.55 5.59
C VAL A 384 -19.04 -3.64 5.22
N ASP A 385 -18.85 -3.38 3.93
CA ASP A 385 -17.79 -2.55 3.37
C ASP A 385 -18.14 -1.05 3.31
N VAL A 386 -19.35 -0.67 3.71
CA VAL A 386 -19.78 0.73 3.83
C VAL A 386 -20.24 1.00 5.24
N ALA A 387 -19.66 2.03 5.87
CA ALA A 387 -20.06 2.47 7.20
C ALA A 387 -20.03 4.00 7.26
N GLU A 388 -20.93 4.58 8.04
CA GLU A 388 -20.98 6.01 8.31
C GLU A 388 -20.72 6.24 9.80
N TYR A 389 -20.02 7.33 10.12
CA TYR A 389 -19.61 7.68 11.46
C TYR A 389 -19.93 9.15 11.70
N SER A 390 -20.41 9.46 12.90
CA SER A 390 -20.64 10.83 13.33
C SER A 390 -20.07 11.03 14.73
N VAL A 391 -19.39 12.16 14.94
CA VAL A 391 -19.12 12.66 16.29
C VAL A 391 -20.27 13.58 16.65
N VAL A 392 -20.99 13.25 17.72
CA VAL A 392 -22.22 13.96 18.14
C VAL A 392 -22.02 14.62 19.49
N VAL A 393 -22.63 15.80 19.68
CA VAL A 393 -22.68 16.52 20.96
C VAL A 393 -24.14 16.88 21.22
N ASN A 394 -24.69 16.48 22.37
CA ASN A 394 -26.10 16.73 22.71
C ASN A 394 -27.09 16.27 21.61
N GLY A 395 -26.77 15.18 20.91
CA GLY A 395 -27.57 14.63 19.81
C GLY A 395 -27.34 15.26 18.43
N GLU A 396 -26.54 16.33 18.32
CA GLU A 396 -26.25 17.01 17.05
C GLU A 396 -24.89 16.58 16.47
N PRO A 397 -24.81 16.23 15.18
CA PRO A 397 -23.55 15.81 14.55
C PRO A 397 -22.63 17.00 14.28
N VAL A 398 -21.47 17.03 14.94
CA VAL A 398 -20.43 18.07 14.76
C VAL A 398 -19.34 17.68 13.78
N PHE A 399 -19.25 16.39 13.45
CA PHE A 399 -18.33 15.85 12.44
C PHE A 399 -18.93 14.58 11.85
N ARG A 400 -18.76 14.40 10.54
CA ARG A 400 -19.25 13.21 9.82
C ARG A 400 -18.12 12.64 8.99
N ALA A 401 -17.97 11.33 9.01
CA ALA A 401 -17.05 10.61 8.16
C ALA A 401 -17.65 9.29 7.69
N ALA A 402 -17.03 8.68 6.68
CA ALA A 402 -17.52 7.42 6.14
C ALA A 402 -16.38 6.51 5.68
N ARG A 403 -16.70 5.24 5.48
CA ARG A 403 -15.83 4.20 4.96
C ARG A 403 -16.47 3.59 3.72
N TYR A 404 -15.70 3.45 2.64
CA TYR A 404 -16.13 2.84 1.37
C TYR A 404 -15.04 1.89 0.87
N TYR A 405 -15.24 0.59 1.06
CA TYR A 405 -14.31 -0.44 0.58
C TYR A 405 -14.87 -1.16 -0.65
N GLY A 406 -13.99 -1.57 -1.57
CA GLY A 406 -14.37 -2.27 -2.79
C GLY A 406 -14.84 -1.34 -3.92
N PHE A 407 -14.41 -1.64 -5.15
CA PHE A 407 -14.69 -0.79 -6.33
C PHE A 407 -16.17 -0.53 -6.60
N ARG A 408 -17.05 -1.50 -6.30
CA ARG A 408 -18.52 -1.32 -6.44
C ARG A 408 -19.01 -0.15 -5.59
N ASN A 409 -18.52 -0.03 -4.36
CA ASN A 409 -18.89 1.04 -3.43
C ASN A 409 -18.20 2.36 -3.82
N ILE A 410 -16.94 2.30 -4.25
CA ILE A 410 -16.17 3.45 -4.75
C ILE A 410 -16.86 4.11 -5.94
N GLN A 411 -17.33 3.34 -6.92
CA GLN A 411 -18.07 3.87 -8.08
C GLN A 411 -19.30 4.68 -7.66
N ASN A 412 -20.00 4.25 -6.60
CA ASN A 412 -21.14 4.97 -6.06
C ASN A 412 -20.75 6.26 -5.34
N LEU A 413 -19.65 6.25 -4.59
CA LEU A 413 -19.07 7.44 -3.96
C LEU A 413 -18.70 8.49 -5.02
N VAL A 414 -17.94 8.10 -6.04
CA VAL A 414 -17.43 9.04 -7.05
C VAL A 414 -18.56 9.66 -7.88
N ARG A 415 -19.62 8.89 -8.19
CA ARG A 415 -20.81 9.43 -8.86
C ARG A 415 -21.47 10.57 -8.07
N ARG A 416 -21.39 10.56 -6.73
CA ARG A 416 -21.94 11.60 -5.85
C ARG A 416 -21.07 12.85 -5.79
N LEU A 417 -19.77 12.73 -6.09
CA LEU A 417 -18.81 13.84 -6.12
C LEU A 417 -18.75 14.56 -7.47
N LYS A 418 -19.44 14.06 -8.50
CA LYS A 418 -19.45 14.70 -9.82
C LYS A 418 -20.03 16.12 -9.75
N PRO A 419 -19.32 17.14 -10.26
CA PRO A 419 -19.84 18.49 -10.37
C PRO A 419 -21.16 18.54 -11.15
N ALA A 420 -22.08 19.41 -10.75
CA ALA A 420 -23.34 19.62 -11.48
C ALA A 420 -23.03 20.13 -12.90
N ARG A 421 -23.44 19.38 -13.92
CA ARG A 421 -23.24 19.81 -15.32
C ARG A 421 -24.20 20.95 -15.66
N PRO A 422 -23.73 22.08 -16.21
CA PRO A 422 -24.62 23.04 -16.84
C PRO A 422 -25.27 22.38 -18.07
N SER A 423 -26.60 22.51 -18.18
CA SER A 423 -27.37 21.97 -19.30
C SER A 423 -26.89 22.63 -20.61
N ARG A 424 -26.25 21.86 -21.49
CA ARG A 424 -25.92 22.31 -22.86
C ARG A 424 -26.83 21.60 -23.85
N MET A 425 -27.72 22.33 -24.52
CA MET A 425 -28.29 21.87 -25.79
C MET A 425 -27.28 22.15 -26.92
N PRO A 426 -27.10 21.24 -27.89
CA PRO A 426 -26.31 21.50 -29.09
C PRO A 426 -26.88 22.72 -29.83
N GLY A 427 -26.07 23.78 -30.00
CA GLY A 427 -26.45 24.98 -30.76
C GLY A 427 -27.21 26.08 -30.01
N GLY A 428 -27.52 25.91 -28.72
CA GLY A 428 -28.21 26.93 -27.90
C GLY A 428 -27.28 27.74 -27.00
N LYS A 429 -27.45 29.07 -26.93
CA LYS A 429 -26.83 29.89 -25.87
C LYS A 429 -27.24 29.36 -24.49
N PRO A 430 -26.35 29.39 -23.47
CA PRO A 430 -26.68 28.88 -22.15
C PRO A 430 -27.83 29.72 -21.55
N PHE A 431 -29.00 29.10 -21.39
CA PHE A 431 -30.14 29.70 -20.71
C PHE A 431 -30.69 28.70 -19.70
N GLY A 432 -30.67 29.07 -18.42
CA GLY A 432 -31.23 28.28 -17.32
C GLY A 432 -30.19 27.61 -16.40
N SER A 433 -30.51 27.58 -15.10
CA SER A 433 -29.69 26.96 -14.05
C SER A 433 -29.39 25.49 -14.36
N ALA A 434 -28.17 25.04 -14.05
CA ALA A 434 -27.75 23.64 -14.15
C ALA A 434 -28.85 22.69 -13.63
N ARG A 435 -29.43 21.86 -14.50
CA ARG A 435 -30.33 20.78 -14.07
C ARG A 435 -29.48 19.75 -13.33
N LYS A 436 -29.57 19.73 -11.99
CA LYS A 436 -29.15 18.56 -11.21
C LYS A 436 -29.93 17.34 -11.71
N PRO A 437 -29.30 16.16 -11.83
CA PRO A 437 -30.01 14.93 -12.16
C PRO A 437 -31.20 14.74 -11.20
N ALA A 438 -32.36 14.34 -11.72
CA ALA A 438 -33.54 14.09 -10.91
C ALA A 438 -33.24 12.97 -9.89
N GLY A 439 -33.37 13.32 -8.62
CA GLY A 439 -32.91 12.56 -7.46
C GLY A 439 -32.07 13.50 -6.61
N LYS A 440 -32.60 13.95 -5.46
CA LYS A 440 -31.81 14.67 -4.44
C LYS A 440 -30.68 13.74 -3.97
N ALA A 441 -29.57 13.67 -4.69
CA ALA A 441 -28.30 13.34 -4.07
C ALA A 441 -27.98 14.57 -3.22
N ALA A 442 -28.26 14.48 -1.92
CA ALA A 442 -27.68 15.41 -0.95
C ALA A 442 -26.18 15.45 -1.24
N ALA A 443 -25.59 16.66 -1.21
CA ALA A 443 -24.14 16.76 -1.25
C ALA A 443 -23.56 15.83 -0.18
N LEU A 444 -22.43 15.20 -0.45
CA LEU A 444 -21.82 14.29 0.53
C LEU A 444 -21.39 15.16 1.72
N GLU A 445 -22.22 15.24 2.77
CA GLU A 445 -21.98 16.03 3.99
C GLU A 445 -21.00 15.29 4.91
N HIS A 446 -19.85 14.88 4.38
CA HIS A 446 -18.78 14.27 5.15
C HIS A 446 -17.57 15.20 5.16
N SER A 447 -16.84 15.21 6.27
CA SER A 447 -15.56 15.89 6.37
C SER A 447 -14.44 15.00 5.83
N TYR A 448 -14.53 13.69 6.07
CA TYR A 448 -13.55 12.71 5.62
C TYR A 448 -14.21 11.41 5.13
N VAL A 449 -13.63 10.77 4.13
CA VAL A 449 -14.06 9.45 3.65
C VAL A 449 -12.85 8.56 3.45
N GLU A 450 -12.82 7.43 4.16
CA GLU A 450 -11.83 6.38 3.96
C GLU A 450 -12.23 5.50 2.77
N VAL A 451 -11.28 5.30 1.85
CA VAL A 451 -11.51 4.60 0.59
C VAL A 451 -10.44 3.53 0.40
N MET A 452 -10.86 2.28 0.17
CA MET A 452 -9.97 1.15 -0.09
C MET A 452 -10.45 0.37 -1.31
N ALA A 453 -9.54 0.01 -2.21
CA ALA A 453 -9.84 -0.79 -3.39
C ALA A 453 -10.31 -2.22 -3.02
N CYS A 454 -9.71 -2.81 -1.98
CA CYS A 454 -9.99 -4.19 -1.55
C CYS A 454 -11.21 -4.21 -0.61
N PRO A 455 -12.19 -5.10 -0.82
CA PRO A 455 -13.18 -5.45 0.21
C PRO A 455 -12.49 -5.97 1.47
N GLY A 456 -12.99 -5.60 2.64
CA GLY A 456 -12.40 -6.01 3.92
C GLY A 456 -11.04 -5.38 4.25
N GLY A 457 -10.53 -4.44 3.46
CA GLY A 457 -9.30 -3.69 3.76
C GLY A 457 -8.00 -4.39 3.36
N CYS A 458 -6.88 -3.99 3.98
CA CYS A 458 -5.54 -4.36 3.51
C CYS A 458 -5.12 -5.80 3.85
N THR A 459 -5.75 -6.46 4.83
CA THR A 459 -5.52 -7.88 5.14
C THR A 459 -5.92 -8.80 4.00
N ASN A 460 -6.89 -8.39 3.17
CA ASN A 460 -7.30 -9.07 1.95
C ASN A 460 -6.58 -8.57 0.68
N GLY A 461 -5.47 -7.82 0.82
CA GLY A 461 -4.73 -7.26 -0.31
C GLY A 461 -4.33 -8.30 -1.37
N GLY A 462 -4.22 -7.89 -2.64
CA GLY A 462 -3.95 -8.80 -3.75
C GLY A 462 -2.60 -9.55 -3.66
N GLY A 463 -1.62 -8.98 -2.95
CA GLY A 463 -0.30 -9.60 -2.77
C GLY A 463 -0.19 -10.55 -1.57
N GLN A 464 -1.28 -10.73 -0.82
CA GLN A 464 -1.32 -11.64 0.32
C GLN A 464 -1.42 -13.09 -0.16
N ILE A 465 -0.92 -14.01 0.67
CA ILE A 465 -1.15 -15.45 0.51
C ILE A 465 -2.66 -15.70 0.59
N LYS A 466 -3.19 -16.43 -0.38
CA LYS A 466 -4.60 -16.80 -0.52
C LYS A 466 -4.83 -18.24 -0.08
N VAL A 467 -6.08 -18.56 0.25
CA VAL A 467 -6.45 -19.91 0.73
C VAL A 467 -6.21 -20.99 -0.31
N ASP A 468 -6.27 -20.64 -1.60
CA ASP A 468 -6.04 -21.50 -2.74
C ASP A 468 -4.58 -21.49 -3.23
N ASP A 469 -3.68 -20.79 -2.53
CA ASP A 469 -2.25 -20.94 -2.78
C ASP A 469 -1.78 -22.33 -2.32
N PRO A 470 -0.89 -23.01 -3.08
CA PRO A 470 -0.43 -24.36 -2.77
C PRO A 470 0.08 -24.52 -1.33
N VAL A 471 0.82 -23.52 -0.84
CA VAL A 471 1.36 -23.52 0.52
C VAL A 471 0.28 -23.60 1.60
N VAL A 472 -0.87 -22.98 1.39
CA VAL A 472 -2.00 -23.05 2.33
C VAL A 472 -2.75 -24.36 2.15
N MET A 473 -3.01 -24.76 0.91
CA MET A 473 -3.70 -26.01 0.60
C MET A 473 -2.98 -27.24 1.19
N GLU A 474 -1.66 -27.31 1.04
CA GLU A 474 -0.83 -28.39 1.59
C GLU A 474 -0.84 -28.38 3.12
N ARG A 475 -0.61 -27.22 3.74
CA ARG A 475 -0.56 -27.09 5.21
C ARG A 475 -1.92 -27.32 5.88
N ARG A 476 -3.02 -27.03 5.18
CA ARG A 476 -4.42 -27.24 5.64
C ARG A 476 -4.98 -28.60 5.23
N ASN A 477 -4.24 -29.37 4.43
CA ASN A 477 -4.67 -30.66 3.89
C ASN A 477 -6.02 -30.58 3.16
N TYR A 478 -6.22 -29.54 2.34
CA TYR A 478 -7.42 -29.40 1.53
C TYR A 478 -7.38 -30.38 0.34
N SER A 479 -8.43 -31.19 0.20
CA SER A 479 -8.55 -32.20 -0.87
C SER A 479 -9.11 -31.64 -2.20
N GLY A 480 -9.45 -30.36 -2.25
CA GLY A 480 -10.04 -29.70 -3.43
C GLY A 480 -9.93 -28.18 -3.37
N LYS A 481 -10.43 -27.50 -4.42
CA LYS A 481 -10.40 -26.03 -4.49
C LYS A 481 -11.24 -25.42 -3.36
N PRO A 482 -10.67 -24.54 -2.52
CA PRO A 482 -11.40 -23.90 -1.43
C PRO A 482 -12.62 -23.11 -1.94
N GLY A 483 -13.74 -23.23 -1.23
CA GLY A 483 -14.95 -22.49 -1.50
C GLY A 483 -15.00 -21.13 -0.78
N PRO A 484 -16.13 -20.42 -0.90
CA PRO A 484 -16.31 -19.11 -0.25
C PRO A 484 -16.20 -19.15 1.27
N GLN A 485 -16.57 -20.27 1.90
CA GLN A 485 -16.51 -20.42 3.36
C GLN A 485 -15.06 -20.53 3.82
N GLU A 486 -14.24 -21.36 3.17
CA GLU A 486 -12.81 -21.50 3.45
C GLU A 486 -12.06 -20.18 3.22
N GLN A 487 -12.42 -19.43 2.17
CA GLN A 487 -11.87 -18.08 1.93
C GLN A 487 -12.19 -17.12 3.08
N LYS A 488 -13.42 -17.16 3.58
CA LYS A 488 -13.87 -16.33 4.70
C LYS A 488 -13.16 -16.71 6.00
N ASP A 489 -13.02 -18.01 6.27
CA ASP A 489 -12.34 -18.51 7.46
C ASP A 489 -10.83 -18.19 7.43
N TRP A 490 -10.21 -18.31 6.25
CA TRP A 490 -8.83 -17.86 6.03
C TRP A 490 -8.66 -16.37 6.33
N LEU A 491 -9.54 -15.52 5.78
CA LEU A 491 -9.46 -14.08 6.02
C LEU A 491 -9.71 -13.75 7.49
N ALA A 492 -10.62 -14.45 8.16
CA ALA A 492 -10.86 -14.28 9.58
C ALA A 492 -9.63 -14.63 10.42
N GLU A 493 -8.85 -15.64 10.04
CA GLU A 493 -7.60 -15.98 10.71
C GLU A 493 -6.49 -14.94 10.46
N VAL A 494 -6.40 -14.40 9.24
CA VAL A 494 -5.48 -13.30 8.94
C VAL A 494 -5.84 -12.06 9.76
N ASP A 495 -7.13 -11.73 9.86
CA ASP A 495 -7.62 -10.62 10.67
C ASP A 495 -7.35 -10.88 12.16
N GLU A 496 -7.58 -12.11 12.65
CA GLU A 496 -7.26 -12.50 14.02
C GLU A 496 -5.77 -12.30 14.33
N ALA A 497 -4.88 -12.77 13.43
CA ALA A 497 -3.45 -12.55 13.58
C ALA A 497 -3.09 -11.06 13.59
N TYR A 498 -3.75 -10.24 12.77
CA TYR A 498 -3.56 -8.79 12.73
C TYR A 498 -3.97 -8.11 14.05
N PHE A 499 -5.05 -8.56 14.68
CA PHE A 499 -5.53 -8.03 15.95
C PHE A 499 -4.91 -8.70 17.19
N SER A 500 -4.27 -9.87 17.06
CA SER A 500 -3.68 -10.63 18.18
C SER A 500 -2.61 -9.87 19.00
N GLY A 501 -2.06 -8.77 18.46
CA GLY A 501 -1.25 -7.82 19.23
C GLY A 501 -1.98 -7.10 20.38
N GLU A 502 -3.27 -7.35 20.55
CA GLU A 502 -4.12 -6.83 21.63
C GLU A 502 -3.80 -7.44 23.01
N GLU A 503 -3.35 -8.70 23.12
CA GLU A 503 -3.33 -9.48 24.38
C GLU A 503 -2.13 -9.24 25.33
N ALA A 504 -1.08 -8.52 24.91
CA ALA A 504 -0.01 -8.14 25.83
C ALA A 504 -0.46 -6.93 26.67
N GLY A 505 -1.34 -7.17 27.64
CA GLY A 505 -1.66 -6.20 28.68
C GLY A 505 -0.40 -5.87 29.48
N ILE A 506 -0.15 -4.57 29.72
CA ILE A 506 0.41 -3.97 30.94
C ILE A 506 0.40 -2.45 30.79
N GLU A 507 -0.01 -1.83 31.89
CA GLU A 507 0.03 -0.44 32.34
C GLU A 507 0.82 0.57 31.46
N VAL A 508 0.09 1.60 31.05
CA VAL A 508 0.65 2.87 30.57
C VAL A 508 1.36 3.48 31.79
N ASP A 509 2.68 3.63 31.74
CA ASP A 509 3.33 4.61 32.62
C ASP A 509 2.79 5.97 32.18
N GLU A 510 1.99 6.60 33.03
CA GLU A 510 1.46 7.97 32.86
C GLU A 510 2.57 9.03 32.94
N GLU A 511 3.81 8.72 32.53
CA GLU A 511 4.89 9.69 32.50
C GLU A 511 4.87 10.46 31.17
N THR A 512 4.25 11.64 31.22
CA THR A 512 4.65 12.88 30.52
C THR A 512 4.41 13.02 29.00
N PHE A 513 3.45 12.32 28.40
CA PHE A 513 3.02 12.66 27.04
C PHE A 513 1.72 13.47 27.06
N GLU A 514 1.82 14.78 26.77
CA GLU A 514 0.65 15.62 26.51
C GLU A 514 -0.01 15.22 25.17
N HIS A 515 -1.34 15.33 25.08
CA HIS A 515 -2.13 15.06 23.86
C HIS A 515 -2.02 13.63 23.28
N VAL A 516 -2.30 12.61 24.10
CA VAL A 516 -2.41 11.21 23.64
C VAL A 516 -3.82 10.92 23.14
N VAL A 517 -3.93 10.44 21.89
CA VAL A 517 -5.18 9.99 21.27
C VAL A 517 -4.98 8.59 20.73
N GLY A 518 -5.84 7.65 21.13
CA GLY A 518 -5.75 6.25 20.65
C GLY A 518 -4.43 5.55 21.03
N GLY A 519 -3.76 5.99 22.10
CA GLY A 519 -2.44 5.50 22.51
C GLY A 519 -1.26 6.12 21.75
N ILE A 520 -1.50 7.09 20.87
CA ILE A 520 -0.47 7.79 20.09
C ILE A 520 -0.33 9.22 20.63
N SER A 521 0.88 9.61 21.02
CA SER A 521 1.19 10.98 21.42
C SER A 521 1.38 11.86 20.19
N HIS A 522 0.49 12.83 19.98
CA HIS A 522 0.60 13.78 18.85
C HIS A 522 1.82 14.68 19.01
N SER A 523 2.14 15.10 20.24
CA SER A 523 3.33 15.91 20.56
C SER A 523 4.62 15.17 20.21
N TYR A 524 4.79 13.92 20.65
CA TYR A 524 5.96 13.10 20.30
C TYR A 524 6.14 12.93 18.78
N ILE A 525 5.05 12.65 18.07
CA ILE A 525 5.09 12.49 16.61
C ILE A 525 5.49 13.81 15.94
N ASN A 526 4.86 14.92 16.31
CA ASN A 526 5.17 16.23 15.75
C ASN A 526 6.61 16.68 16.05
N ASP A 527 7.08 16.44 17.28
CA ASP A 527 8.47 16.72 17.67
C ASP A 527 9.47 15.86 16.89
N THR A 528 9.10 14.62 16.56
CA THR A 528 9.92 13.73 15.74
C THR A 528 9.96 14.19 14.29
N LEU A 529 8.81 14.58 13.72
CA LEU A 529 8.73 15.11 12.36
C LEU A 529 9.45 16.45 12.22
N ALA A 530 9.38 17.31 13.23
CA ALA A 530 10.12 18.57 13.29
C ALA A 530 11.64 18.33 13.35
N HIS A 531 12.09 17.39 14.19
CA HIS A 531 13.50 16.98 14.23
C HIS A 531 13.96 16.39 12.90
N TRP A 532 13.15 15.55 12.27
CA TRP A 532 13.44 14.99 10.95
C TRP A 532 13.63 16.08 9.89
N ALA A 533 12.76 17.09 9.87
CA ALA A 533 12.89 18.26 9.00
C ALA A 533 14.18 19.06 9.32
N GLU A 534 14.52 19.24 10.59
CA GLU A 534 15.72 19.95 11.04
C GLU A 534 17.01 19.24 10.59
N ILE A 535 17.15 17.94 10.88
CA ILE A 535 18.39 17.21 10.55
C ILE A 535 18.62 17.12 9.04
N THR A 536 17.54 16.98 8.26
CA THR A 536 17.62 16.92 6.79
C THR A 536 17.75 18.30 6.15
N GLY A 537 17.30 19.36 6.82
CA GLY A 537 17.20 20.71 6.25
C GLY A 537 16.08 20.83 5.21
N ILE A 538 15.11 19.92 5.21
CA ILE A 538 14.01 19.87 4.23
C ILE A 538 12.69 20.13 4.93
N GLY A 539 11.85 20.98 4.34
CA GLY A 539 10.51 21.30 4.86
C GLY A 539 9.58 20.09 4.88
N LEU A 540 8.75 19.99 5.92
CA LEU A 540 7.81 18.89 6.10
C LEU A 540 6.80 18.77 4.94
N ASP A 541 6.49 19.89 4.27
CA ASP A 541 5.65 19.96 3.07
C ASP A 541 6.19 19.09 1.93
N ARG A 542 7.50 18.99 1.77
CA ARG A 542 8.15 18.14 0.75
C ARG A 542 8.45 16.73 1.26
N LEU A 543 8.69 16.61 2.55
CA LEU A 543 9.02 15.33 3.19
C LEU A 543 7.80 14.41 3.34
N ALA A 544 6.68 14.93 3.85
CA ALA A 544 5.55 14.13 4.29
C ALA A 544 4.31 14.20 3.38
N PHE A 545 4.27 15.13 2.44
CA PHE A 545 3.14 15.31 1.53
C PHE A 545 3.51 14.99 0.09
N THR A 546 2.50 14.70 -0.71
CA THR A 546 2.61 14.34 -2.12
C THR A 546 1.58 15.09 -2.97
N SER A 547 1.60 14.83 -4.27
CA SER A 547 0.69 15.40 -5.26
C SER A 547 0.07 14.30 -6.13
N TYR A 548 -0.92 14.67 -6.94
CA TYR A 548 -1.61 13.77 -7.86
C TYR A 548 -1.70 14.41 -9.23
N ARG A 549 -1.80 13.59 -10.27
CA ARG A 549 -1.87 14.05 -11.65
C ARG A 549 -3.10 13.53 -12.39
N GLU A 550 -3.66 14.36 -13.24
CA GLU A 550 -4.66 13.90 -14.21
C GLU A 550 -3.97 13.11 -15.31
N VAL A 551 -4.39 11.86 -15.52
CA VAL A 551 -3.86 11.03 -16.61
C VAL A 551 -4.75 11.19 -17.84
N ILE A 552 -4.23 11.86 -18.85
CA ILE A 552 -4.91 12.03 -20.14
C ILE A 552 -4.50 10.88 -21.06
N SER A 553 -5.40 9.93 -21.31
CA SER A 553 -5.16 8.86 -22.28
C SER A 553 -5.24 9.42 -23.70
N ASP A 554 -4.15 9.29 -24.45
CA ASP A 554 -4.09 9.58 -25.89
C ASP A 554 -4.41 8.36 -26.77
N VAL A 555 -4.74 7.21 -26.16
CA VAL A 555 -5.08 5.98 -26.88
C VAL A 555 -6.39 6.19 -27.66
N GLY A 556 -6.29 6.18 -29.00
CA GLY A 556 -7.40 6.43 -29.92
C GLY A 556 -7.41 7.82 -30.57
N LYS A 557 -6.38 8.66 -30.38
CA LYS A 557 -6.15 9.84 -31.22
C LYS A 557 -5.27 9.45 -32.42
N ASP A 558 -5.82 9.58 -33.63
CA ASP A 558 -5.18 9.20 -34.89
C ASP A 558 -3.78 9.82 -35.09
N THR A 559 -2.71 9.15 -34.64
CA THR A 559 -1.33 9.42 -35.11
C THR A 559 -0.40 8.20 -34.95
N ALA A 560 -0.41 7.36 -36.00
CA ALA A 560 0.67 6.50 -36.52
C ALA A 560 1.45 5.52 -35.60
N THR A 561 1.33 4.23 -35.99
CA THR A 561 2.18 3.05 -35.72
C THR A 561 2.53 2.76 -34.26
N ASP A 562 1.57 2.14 -33.57
CA ASP A 562 1.56 1.89 -32.12
C ASP A 562 2.46 0.75 -31.62
N THR A 563 2.96 -0.14 -32.48
CA THR A 563 3.75 -1.29 -32.02
C THR A 563 5.20 -0.95 -31.67
N GLU A 564 5.85 -0.04 -32.41
CA GLU A 564 7.25 0.37 -32.12
C GLU A 564 7.35 1.38 -30.96
N ARG A 565 6.31 2.19 -30.73
CA ARG A 565 6.25 3.12 -29.59
C ARG A 565 6.06 2.42 -28.26
N VAL A 566 5.20 1.40 -28.18
CA VAL A 566 4.96 0.65 -26.93
C VAL A 566 6.23 -0.07 -26.47
N VAL A 567 7.01 -0.63 -27.39
CA VAL A 567 8.31 -1.27 -27.08
C VAL A 567 9.40 -0.24 -26.76
N GLN A 568 9.41 0.94 -27.39
CA GLN A 568 10.33 2.03 -27.01
C GLN A 568 9.98 2.69 -25.67
N LEU A 569 8.71 2.77 -25.29
CA LEU A 569 8.25 3.22 -23.97
C LEU A 569 8.52 2.17 -22.87
N ALA A 570 8.45 0.89 -23.20
CA ALA A 570 8.84 -0.20 -22.30
C ALA A 570 10.37 -0.39 -22.21
N GLY A 571 11.10 -0.10 -23.30
CA GLY A 571 12.56 -0.23 -23.41
C GLY A 571 13.37 0.94 -22.84
N LYS A 572 12.73 2.09 -22.59
CA LYS A 572 13.23 3.09 -21.65
C LYS A 572 12.85 2.62 -20.24
N ILE A 573 13.78 1.97 -19.56
CA ILE A 573 13.58 1.33 -18.25
C ILE A 573 12.67 2.18 -17.35
N GLY A 574 11.46 1.68 -17.14
CA GLY A 574 10.54 2.16 -16.12
C GLY A 574 9.28 2.90 -16.58
N GLY A 575 8.61 2.51 -17.66
CA GLY A 575 7.17 2.77 -17.84
C GLY A 575 6.72 4.20 -17.55
N GLY A 576 7.29 5.16 -18.29
CA GLY A 576 6.89 6.56 -18.22
C GLY A 576 5.42 6.72 -18.62
N TRP A 577 4.65 7.37 -17.74
CA TRP A 577 3.37 8.00 -18.00
C TRP A 577 3.57 9.50 -17.99
#